data_AF-A0A1Y2DMR9-F1
#
_entry.id   AF-A0A1Y2DMR9-F1
#
_cell.length_a   1.000
_cell.length_b   1.000
_cell.length_c   1.000
_cell.angle_alpha   90.00
_cell.angle_beta   90.00
_cell.angle_gamma   90.00
#
_symmetry.space_group_name_H-M   'P 1'
#
loop_
_entity.id
_entity.type
_entity.pdbx_description
1 polymer ?
#
loop_
_entity_poly.entity_id
_entity_poly.type
_entity_poly.pdbx_seq_one_letter_code
_entity_poly.pdbx_strand_id
1 'polypeptide(L)'
;MVMKSARLSRSMLKWLPLRFSVRLPVAGKSFPRTINTGARLRRPSSHPDGNSFDISGSNGAVISEMATTHLPYSDAPVPGKHVHDVSKKYDISFPKNLRKLGVKLLGNYPALSIQFSQHHCFDNNSMRWLDRNVHPAAQTVLDRYIAQKKIPLWYRAISAHGASPLVSSEAKRRIKQALRLALGVHGYDPDGRRIVPDGEESAIKDLYGTLKITCHKSQDLCKMEFANLLKLVKPIVTAAELEMRRDHDDNHITSGSGVAKHRARELYPLREPRKLGEPTQWRGPRKSLDLWRPEEARKSLEPQKPYKPRKAAYGSHEVSSFQQPI
;
A
#
# COMPACT_ATOMS: atom_id res chain seq x y z
N MET A 1 14.42 -34.72 -63.12
CA MET A 1 12.98 -34.99 -63.33
C MET A 1 12.32 -34.98 -61.96
N VAL A 2 11.22 -34.23 -61.80
CA VAL A 2 10.32 -34.18 -60.62
C VAL A 2 10.88 -33.49 -59.35
N MET A 3 10.25 -32.53 -58.66
CA MET A 3 9.20 -31.54 -58.95
C MET A 3 9.24 -30.51 -57.80
N LYS A 4 8.92 -29.25 -58.11
CA LYS A 4 8.59 -28.19 -57.13
C LYS A 4 7.10 -28.32 -56.74
N SER A 5 6.76 -28.12 -55.46
CA SER A 5 5.42 -27.74 -54.97
C SER A 5 5.59 -27.07 -53.59
N ALA A 6 5.25 -25.80 -53.34
CA ALA A 6 3.98 -25.06 -53.45
C ALA A 6 3.16 -25.07 -52.13
N ARG A 7 3.28 -23.93 -51.41
CA ARG A 7 2.23 -23.01 -50.89
C ARG A 7 0.93 -23.52 -50.22
N LEU A 8 0.53 -22.68 -49.22
CA LEU A 8 -0.80 -22.48 -48.56
C LEU A 8 -1.04 -23.40 -47.34
N SER A 9 -1.53 -22.92 -46.19
CA SER A 9 -2.74 -22.11 -46.02
C SER A 9 -2.76 -21.35 -44.68
N ARG A 10 -3.35 -20.15 -44.69
CA ARG A 10 -3.68 -19.32 -43.52
C ARG A 10 -4.93 -19.88 -42.84
N SER A 11 -4.84 -20.30 -41.59
CA SER A 11 -6.01 -20.53 -40.73
C SER A 11 -6.28 -19.31 -39.85
N MET A 12 -7.23 -18.49 -40.28
CA MET A 12 -7.93 -17.50 -39.46
C MET A 12 -8.79 -18.25 -38.41
N LEU A 13 -8.40 -18.21 -37.14
CA LEU A 13 -9.29 -18.55 -36.04
C LEU A 13 -10.08 -17.29 -35.65
N LYS A 14 -11.31 -17.21 -36.16
CA LYS A 14 -12.32 -16.25 -35.70
C LYS A 14 -12.71 -16.59 -34.27
N TRP A 15 -12.42 -15.69 -33.34
CA TRP A 15 -12.96 -15.71 -31.99
C TRP A 15 -14.43 -15.28 -32.03
N LEU A 16 -15.34 -16.19 -31.69
CA LEU A 16 -16.73 -15.88 -31.37
C LEU A 16 -16.84 -15.44 -29.90
N PRO A 17 -17.56 -14.36 -29.57
CA PRO A 17 -17.83 -14.00 -28.18
C PRO A 17 -18.97 -14.87 -27.63
N LEU A 18 -18.65 -15.79 -26.71
CA LEU A 18 -19.62 -16.47 -25.86
C LEU A 18 -20.27 -15.45 -24.92
N ARG A 19 -21.52 -15.07 -25.22
CA ARG A 19 -22.40 -14.35 -24.29
C ARG A 19 -22.89 -15.33 -23.22
N PHE A 20 -22.31 -15.28 -22.03
CA PHE A 20 -22.91 -15.88 -20.84
C PHE A 20 -24.11 -15.03 -20.40
N SER A 21 -25.32 -15.58 -20.59
CA SER A 21 -26.55 -15.04 -20.01
C SER A 21 -26.75 -15.71 -18.65
N VAL A 22 -26.40 -15.00 -17.57
CA VAL A 22 -26.64 -15.45 -16.20
C VAL A 22 -28.09 -15.14 -15.85
N ARG A 23 -28.94 -16.18 -15.80
CA ARG A 23 -30.26 -16.09 -15.16
C ARG A 23 -30.07 -16.19 -13.64
N LEU A 24 -30.40 -15.11 -12.93
CA LEU A 24 -30.54 -15.12 -11.48
C LEU A 24 -31.84 -15.84 -11.08
N PRO A 25 -31.82 -16.82 -10.16
CA PRO A 25 -33.04 -17.32 -9.55
C PRO A 25 -33.57 -16.31 -8.53
N VAL A 26 -34.76 -15.78 -8.81
CA VAL A 26 -35.62 -15.11 -7.84
C VAL A 26 -36.19 -16.19 -6.93
N ALA A 27 -35.79 -16.21 -5.67
CA ALA A 27 -36.43 -17.03 -4.64
C ALA A 27 -36.64 -16.17 -3.40
N GLY A 28 -37.88 -15.71 -3.24
CA GLY A 28 -38.35 -15.04 -2.04
C GLY A 28 -38.39 -15.99 -0.86
N LYS A 29 -37.90 -15.52 0.28
CA LYS A 29 -38.24 -16.03 1.60
C LYS A 29 -38.51 -14.85 2.51
N SER A 30 -39.79 -14.67 2.83
CA SER A 30 -40.32 -13.80 3.86
C SER A 30 -39.80 -14.25 5.22
N PHE A 31 -39.17 -13.34 5.96
CA PHE A 31 -38.84 -13.54 7.37
C PHE A 31 -39.98 -12.98 8.25
N PRO A 32 -40.47 -13.73 9.24
CA PRO A 32 -41.41 -13.18 10.22
C PRO A 32 -40.68 -12.23 11.17
N ARG A 33 -41.19 -10.99 11.28
CA ARG A 33 -40.88 -10.03 12.34
C ARG A 33 -41.57 -10.48 13.62
N THR A 34 -40.81 -10.94 14.60
CA THR A 34 -41.25 -10.98 16.01
C THR A 34 -40.89 -9.66 16.68
N ILE A 35 -41.93 -8.89 16.98
CA ILE A 35 -41.88 -7.67 17.79
C ILE A 35 -41.98 -8.13 19.24
N ASN A 36 -40.91 -7.99 20.02
CA ASN A 36 -40.97 -8.15 21.48
C ASN A 36 -41.20 -6.77 22.11
N THR A 37 -42.44 -6.56 22.52
CA THR A 37 -42.90 -5.47 23.37
C THR A 37 -42.65 -5.84 24.84
N GLY A 38 -42.09 -4.90 25.60
CA GLY A 38 -42.38 -4.78 27.04
C GLY A 38 -41.27 -5.19 28.00
N ALA A 39 -40.57 -4.19 28.55
CA ALA A 39 -40.25 -4.13 29.98
C ALA A 39 -39.80 -2.70 30.33
N ARG A 40 -40.80 -1.86 30.62
CA ARG A 40 -40.64 -0.48 31.08
C ARG A 40 -40.50 -0.51 32.60
N LEU A 41 -39.27 -0.57 33.11
CA LEU A 41 -39.02 -0.38 34.54
C LEU A 41 -38.83 1.11 34.84
N ARG A 42 -39.77 1.60 35.64
CA ARG A 42 -39.82 2.92 36.28
C ARG A 42 -38.56 3.12 37.12
N ARG A 43 -37.93 4.29 37.02
CA ARG A 43 -37.12 4.85 38.11
C ARG A 43 -37.72 6.20 38.54
N PRO A 44 -37.78 6.46 39.84
CA PRO A 44 -38.55 7.56 40.42
C PRO A 44 -37.82 8.90 40.30
N SER A 45 -38.65 9.93 40.13
CA SER A 45 -38.35 11.35 40.23
C SER A 45 -38.27 11.80 41.69
N SER A 46 -37.19 12.49 42.04
CA SER A 46 -37.16 13.46 43.15
C SER A 46 -36.07 14.50 42.86
N HIS A 47 -36.48 15.57 42.16
CA HIS A 47 -36.43 16.99 42.52
C HIS A 47 -35.21 17.63 43.26
N PRO A 48 -35.10 18.98 43.25
CA PRO A 48 -34.04 19.68 42.52
C PRO A 48 -33.13 20.51 43.45
N ASP A 49 -31.98 20.94 42.92
CA ASP A 49 -31.20 22.16 43.27
C ASP A 49 -30.08 22.21 42.20
N GLY A 50 -29.95 23.23 41.36
CA GLY A 50 -29.61 24.59 41.75
C GLY A 50 -28.10 24.78 41.63
N ASN A 51 -27.58 24.96 40.41
CA ASN A 51 -26.41 25.80 40.14
C ASN A 51 -26.13 25.91 38.63
N SER A 52 -26.52 27.07 38.09
CA SER A 52 -26.04 27.64 36.84
C SER A 52 -24.53 27.90 36.94
N PHE A 53 -23.74 27.22 36.11
CA PHE A 53 -22.36 27.63 35.84
C PHE A 53 -22.25 27.90 34.34
N ASP A 54 -22.20 29.19 34.01
CA ASP A 54 -21.88 29.69 32.68
C ASP A 54 -20.45 29.29 32.32
N ILE A 55 -20.29 28.47 31.27
CA ILE A 55 -19.02 28.35 30.56
C ILE A 55 -19.28 28.79 29.13
N SER A 56 -19.31 30.11 28.96
CA SER A 56 -18.94 30.73 27.69
C SER A 56 -17.41 30.81 27.66
N GLY A 57 -16.78 30.23 26.63
CA GLY A 57 -15.35 30.42 26.45
C GLY A 57 -14.64 29.32 25.68
N SER A 58 -14.23 29.67 24.47
CA SER A 58 -13.16 29.04 23.68
C SER A 58 -13.45 27.69 23.02
N ASN A 59 -13.90 27.78 21.76
CA ASN A 59 -13.50 26.85 20.69
C ASN A 59 -11.98 26.95 20.49
N GLY A 60 -11.20 26.39 21.41
CA GLY A 60 -9.79 26.11 21.22
C GLY A 60 -9.67 24.73 20.58
N ALA A 61 -9.42 24.69 19.28
CA ALA A 61 -8.99 23.47 18.60
C ALA A 61 -7.65 23.03 19.20
N VAL A 62 -7.70 22.21 20.26
CA VAL A 62 -6.55 21.45 20.75
C VAL A 62 -6.33 20.33 19.74
N ILE A 63 -5.75 20.69 18.59
CA ILE A 63 -4.98 19.74 17.82
C ILE A 63 -3.82 19.40 18.74
N SER A 64 -3.94 18.28 19.45
CA SER A 64 -2.83 17.63 20.12
C SER A 64 -1.83 17.26 19.04
N GLU A 65 -1.00 18.24 18.71
CA GLU A 65 0.22 18.07 17.96
C GLU A 65 1.14 17.28 18.88
N MET A 66 0.95 15.95 18.93
CA MET A 66 1.98 15.04 19.38
C MET A 66 3.12 15.15 18.37
N ALA A 67 3.88 16.23 18.51
CA ALA A 67 5.14 16.47 17.86
C ALA A 67 5.89 15.15 17.96
N THR A 68 6.12 14.53 16.79
CA THR A 68 6.96 13.36 16.72
C THR A 68 8.36 13.88 16.98
N THR A 69 8.71 13.98 18.26
CA THR A 69 10.02 14.40 18.73
C THR A 69 10.98 13.43 18.10
N HIS A 70 11.69 13.89 17.07
CA HIS A 70 12.77 13.16 16.46
C HIS A 70 13.87 13.13 17.52
N LEU A 71 13.85 12.09 18.36
CA LEU A 71 14.96 11.79 19.24
C LEU A 71 16.23 11.69 18.37
N PRO A 72 17.33 12.31 18.81
CA PRO A 72 18.59 12.25 18.08
C PRO A 72 18.94 10.78 17.82
N TYR A 73 19.31 10.50 16.58
CA TYR A 73 19.53 9.18 15.98
C TYR A 73 20.66 8.34 16.64
N SER A 74 21.22 8.80 17.77
CA SER A 74 22.33 8.16 18.49
C SER A 74 21.91 6.90 19.23
N ASP A 75 20.69 6.87 19.78
CA ASP A 75 20.27 5.79 20.67
C ASP A 75 19.12 5.04 20.01
N ALA A 76 19.47 4.08 19.14
CA ALA A 76 18.48 3.12 18.67
C ALA A 76 17.84 2.46 19.91
N PRO A 77 16.50 2.47 20.05
CA PRO A 77 15.84 1.94 21.25
C PRO A 77 16.30 0.50 21.49
N VAL A 78 16.84 0.25 22.68
CA VAL A 78 17.36 -1.06 23.05
C VAL A 78 16.20 -1.82 23.69
N PRO A 79 15.67 -2.86 23.03
CA PRO A 79 14.48 -3.53 23.54
C PRO A 79 14.68 -4.07 24.97
N GLY A 80 13.69 -3.83 25.83
CA GLY A 80 13.70 -4.38 27.19
C GLY A 80 13.60 -5.91 27.21
N LYS A 81 13.98 -6.53 28.34
CA LYS A 81 13.90 -7.99 28.53
C LYS A 81 12.50 -8.55 28.22
N HIS A 82 11.46 -7.86 28.68
CA HIS A 82 10.06 -8.24 28.43
C HIS A 82 9.71 -8.34 26.92
N VAL A 83 10.31 -7.49 26.08
CA VAL A 83 10.13 -7.52 24.62
C VAL A 83 10.85 -8.73 24.02
N HIS A 84 12.04 -9.05 24.50
CA HIS A 84 12.77 -10.25 24.10
C HIS A 84 12.01 -11.54 24.47
N ASP A 85 11.41 -11.58 25.67
CA ASP A 85 10.61 -12.72 26.11
C ASP A 85 9.38 -12.92 25.21
N VAL A 86 8.66 -11.84 24.87
CA VAL A 86 7.53 -11.88 23.92
C VAL A 86 8.00 -12.26 22.51
N SER A 87 9.09 -11.66 22.04
CA SER A 87 9.71 -11.97 20.74
C SER A 87 10.01 -13.46 20.60
N LYS A 88 10.63 -14.06 21.61
CA LYS A 88 10.94 -15.49 21.66
C LYS A 88 9.68 -16.36 21.78
N LYS A 89 8.72 -15.95 22.61
CA LYS A 89 7.48 -16.73 22.85
C LYS A 89 6.58 -16.81 21.63
N TYR A 90 6.46 -15.73 20.86
CA TYR A 90 5.52 -15.63 19.73
C TYR A 90 6.19 -15.65 18.36
N ASP A 91 7.49 -15.94 18.30
CA ASP A 91 8.31 -15.86 17.07
C ASP A 91 8.09 -14.54 16.31
N ILE A 92 8.34 -13.43 17.00
CA ILE A 92 8.27 -12.09 16.43
C ILE A 92 9.67 -11.50 16.40
N SER A 93 10.19 -11.28 15.20
CA SER A 93 11.51 -10.74 14.95
C SER A 93 11.59 -9.22 15.17
N PHE A 94 12.82 -8.73 15.33
CA PHE A 94 13.09 -7.30 15.39
C PHE A 94 13.21 -6.68 13.99
N PRO A 95 13.00 -5.36 13.84
CA PRO A 95 12.99 -4.72 12.53
C PRO A 95 14.32 -4.83 11.76
N LYS A 96 15.44 -5.05 12.47
CA LYS A 96 16.75 -5.31 11.88
C LYS A 96 16.78 -6.55 10.96
N ASN A 97 15.82 -7.46 11.10
CA ASN A 97 15.69 -8.66 10.26
C ASN A 97 15.02 -8.36 8.91
N LEU A 98 14.53 -7.14 8.68
CA LEU A 98 14.00 -6.72 7.39
C LEU A 98 15.16 -6.53 6.37
N ARG A 99 15.14 -7.35 5.32
CA ARG A 99 16.11 -7.32 4.22
C ARG A 99 15.53 -6.58 3.02
N LYS A 100 16.35 -5.95 2.19
CA LYS A 100 15.88 -5.35 0.94
C LYS A 100 15.40 -6.45 -0.01
N LEU A 101 14.22 -6.30 -0.59
CA LEU A 101 13.72 -7.20 -1.62
C LEU A 101 14.34 -6.80 -2.95
N GLY A 102 15.01 -7.73 -3.63
CA GLY A 102 15.77 -7.51 -4.87
C GLY A 102 14.91 -7.31 -6.12
N VAL A 103 13.84 -6.52 -6.05
CA VAL A 103 12.94 -6.27 -7.19
C VAL A 103 13.48 -5.13 -8.04
N LYS A 104 13.73 -5.43 -9.33
CA LYS A 104 13.94 -4.39 -10.34
C LYS A 104 12.57 -3.85 -10.75
N LEU A 105 12.18 -2.73 -10.17
CA LEU A 105 10.95 -2.05 -10.57
C LEU A 105 11.13 -1.51 -11.99
N LEU A 106 10.14 -1.75 -12.84
CA LEU A 106 10.14 -1.30 -14.23
C LEU A 106 10.08 0.23 -14.27
N GLY A 107 11.09 0.88 -14.85
CA GLY A 107 11.13 2.33 -15.14
C GLY A 107 11.70 3.21 -14.03
N ASN A 108 11.95 4.49 -14.36
CA ASN A 108 12.43 5.55 -13.45
C ASN A 108 11.35 6.04 -12.46
N TYR A 109 10.49 5.13 -12.00
CA TYR A 109 9.34 5.47 -11.19
C TYR A 109 9.72 5.66 -9.72
N PRO A 110 8.98 6.52 -8.99
CA PRO A 110 9.45 7.14 -7.77
C PRO A 110 9.84 6.10 -6.73
N ALA A 111 11.15 6.02 -6.49
CA ALA A 111 11.87 5.38 -5.39
C ALA A 111 10.95 4.70 -4.36
N LEU A 112 10.40 3.54 -4.74
CA LEU A 112 9.84 2.59 -3.78
C LEU A 112 11.01 1.75 -3.29
N SER A 113 11.20 1.72 -1.98
CA SER A 113 12.09 0.76 -1.33
C SER A 113 11.24 -0.33 -0.70
N ILE A 114 11.51 -1.57 -1.09
CA ILE A 114 10.82 -2.73 -0.55
C ILE A 114 11.77 -3.47 0.37
N GLN A 115 11.29 -3.76 1.57
CA GLN A 115 11.97 -4.62 2.53
C GLN A 115 11.04 -5.76 2.91
N PHE A 116 11.59 -6.92 3.23
CA PHE A 116 10.84 -8.09 3.62
C PHE A 116 11.55 -8.87 4.73
N SER A 117 10.80 -9.70 5.45
CA SER A 117 11.34 -10.75 6.31
C SER A 117 10.41 -11.95 6.26
N GLN A 118 11.01 -13.15 6.35
CA GLN A 118 10.28 -14.42 6.46
C GLN A 118 9.56 -14.54 7.81
N HIS A 119 10.05 -13.85 8.83
CA HIS A 119 9.38 -13.77 10.13
C HIS A 119 8.57 -12.49 10.25
N HIS A 120 7.52 -12.55 11.07
CA HIS A 120 6.80 -11.35 11.51
C HIS A 120 7.73 -10.43 12.29
N CYS A 121 7.80 -9.16 11.91
CA CYS A 121 8.70 -8.19 12.53
C CYS A 121 7.93 -7.07 13.23
N PHE A 122 8.46 -6.61 14.37
CA PHE A 122 8.06 -5.32 14.93
C PHE A 122 8.34 -4.20 13.92
N ASP A 123 7.61 -3.09 14.06
CA ASP A 123 7.86 -1.90 13.25
C ASP A 123 8.85 -0.96 13.93
N ASN A 124 9.68 -0.29 13.12
CA ASN A 124 10.61 0.73 13.61
C ASN A 124 9.95 1.77 14.52
N ASN A 125 8.75 2.27 14.15
CA ASN A 125 8.09 3.31 14.94
C ASN A 125 7.46 2.74 16.21
N SER A 126 7.18 1.43 16.25
CA SER A 126 6.70 0.77 17.47
C SER A 126 7.82 0.59 18.49
N MET A 127 9.07 0.44 18.03
CA MET A 127 10.22 0.18 18.90
C MET A 127 10.46 1.28 19.95
N ARG A 128 10.08 2.53 19.66
CA ARG A 128 10.17 3.63 20.65
C ARG A 128 9.34 3.40 21.91
N TRP A 129 8.29 2.58 21.82
CA TRP A 129 7.44 2.22 22.97
C TRP A 129 7.88 0.91 23.63
N LEU A 130 8.80 0.19 22.99
CA LEU A 130 9.30 -1.13 23.40
C LEU A 130 10.76 -1.02 23.87
N ASP A 131 11.18 0.18 24.25
CA ASP A 131 12.53 0.45 24.71
C ASP A 131 12.79 -0.18 26.10
N ARG A 132 14.03 -0.12 26.56
CA ARG A 132 14.47 -0.68 27.85
C ARG A 132 13.70 -0.10 29.02
N ASN A 133 13.41 1.19 28.95
CA ASN A 133 12.56 1.87 29.91
C ASN A 133 11.12 1.48 29.63
N VAL A 134 10.45 0.88 30.63
CA VAL A 134 9.08 0.37 30.48
C VAL A 134 8.15 1.55 30.23
N HIS A 135 7.77 1.74 28.97
CA HIS A 135 6.77 2.71 28.61
C HIS A 135 5.38 2.22 29.07
N PRO A 136 4.50 3.07 29.63
CA PRO A 136 3.17 2.63 30.08
C PRO A 136 2.34 1.93 28.98
N ALA A 137 2.53 2.32 27.73
CA ALA A 137 1.87 1.73 26.56
C ALA A 137 2.59 0.49 25.97
N ALA A 138 3.73 0.04 26.52
CA ALA A 138 4.51 -1.07 25.98
C ALA A 138 3.67 -2.35 25.89
N GLN A 139 2.94 -2.68 26.97
CA GLN A 139 2.07 -3.86 27.01
C GLN A 139 1.00 -3.81 25.93
N THR A 140 0.29 -2.69 25.79
CA THR A 140 -0.74 -2.48 24.76
C THR A 140 -0.18 -2.64 23.35
N VAL A 141 1.06 -2.21 23.10
CA VAL A 141 1.74 -2.40 21.81
C VAL A 141 2.07 -3.87 21.58
N LEU A 142 2.58 -4.58 22.59
CA LEU A 142 2.88 -6.02 22.50
C LEU A 142 1.61 -6.85 22.27
N ASP A 143 0.55 -6.59 23.02
CA ASP A 143 -0.74 -7.28 22.89
C ASP A 143 -1.31 -7.16 21.47
N ARG A 144 -1.15 -5.99 20.85
CA ARG A 144 -1.52 -5.77 19.44
C ARG A 144 -0.76 -6.69 18.49
N TYR A 145 0.56 -6.82 18.66
CA TYR A 145 1.39 -7.70 17.82
C TYR A 145 1.05 -9.18 18.03
N ILE A 146 0.77 -9.57 19.28
CA ILE A 146 0.32 -10.93 19.61
C ILE A 146 -1.03 -11.22 18.94
N ALA A 147 -1.99 -10.30 19.03
CA ALA A 147 -3.30 -10.45 18.37
C ALA A 147 -3.18 -10.55 16.85
N GLN A 148 -2.26 -9.78 16.25
CA GLN A 148 -2.02 -9.75 14.80
C GLN A 148 -1.32 -11.03 14.28
N LYS A 149 -0.72 -11.85 15.15
CA LYS A 149 0.02 -13.06 14.77
C LYS A 149 -0.79 -14.07 13.94
N LYS A 150 -2.12 -14.04 14.06
CA LYS A 150 -3.06 -14.88 13.29
C LYS A 150 -3.09 -14.55 11.79
N ILE A 151 -2.55 -13.40 11.39
CA ILE A 151 -2.49 -12.91 10.01
C ILE A 151 -1.14 -13.36 9.41
N PRO A 152 -1.13 -14.18 8.34
CA PRO A 152 0.11 -14.67 7.74
C PRO A 152 1.01 -13.56 7.20
N LEU A 153 0.44 -12.59 6.47
CA LEU A 153 1.20 -11.51 5.87
C LEU A 153 0.99 -10.20 6.62
N TRP A 154 2.04 -9.72 7.27
CA TRP A 154 2.06 -8.37 7.82
C TRP A 154 2.63 -7.42 6.79
N TYR A 155 1.84 -6.49 6.29
CA TYR A 155 2.37 -5.51 5.35
C TYR A 155 2.14 -4.07 5.78
N ARG A 156 3.11 -3.20 5.45
CA ARG A 156 3.06 -1.79 5.78
C ARG A 156 3.49 -0.93 4.61
N ALA A 157 2.69 0.10 4.34
CA ALA A 157 3.08 1.20 3.46
C ALA A 157 3.55 2.38 4.31
N ILE A 158 4.74 2.90 3.99
CA ILE A 158 5.35 4.06 4.62
C ILE A 158 5.60 5.11 3.56
N SER A 159 5.38 6.37 3.92
CA SER A 159 5.80 7.53 3.15
C SER A 159 7.00 8.10 3.88
N ALA A 160 8.12 8.30 3.18
CA ALA A 160 9.23 9.05 3.71
C ALA A 160 8.84 10.52 3.92
N HIS A 161 9.70 11.23 4.65
CA HIS A 161 9.52 12.64 4.97
C HIS A 161 9.53 13.54 3.71
N GLY A 162 8.91 14.72 3.81
CA GLY A 162 8.94 15.75 2.76
C GLY A 162 7.62 16.02 2.04
N ALA A 163 6.59 15.18 2.23
CA ALA A 163 5.24 15.44 1.74
C ALA A 163 4.31 15.83 2.89
N SER A 164 3.24 16.60 2.59
CA SER A 164 2.23 16.93 3.59
C SER A 164 1.58 15.66 4.16
N PRO A 165 1.05 15.70 5.40
CA PRO A 165 0.42 14.53 6.02
C PRO A 165 -0.71 13.93 5.17
N LEU A 166 -1.52 14.78 4.53
CA LEU A 166 -2.60 14.37 3.63
C LEU A 166 -2.07 13.57 2.43
N VAL A 167 -1.05 14.10 1.74
CA VAL A 167 -0.43 13.44 0.57
C VAL A 167 0.25 12.13 1.00
N SER A 168 0.91 12.14 2.14
CA SER A 168 1.55 10.94 2.71
C SER A 168 0.54 9.85 3.06
N SER A 169 -0.62 10.22 3.61
CA SER A 169 -1.71 9.30 3.92
C SER A 169 -2.31 8.71 2.65
N GLU A 170 -2.58 9.57 1.66
CA GLU A 170 -3.13 9.16 0.37
C GLU A 170 -2.19 8.22 -0.40
N ALA A 171 -0.89 8.52 -0.43
CA ALA A 171 0.12 7.65 -1.02
C ALA A 171 0.12 6.25 -0.36
N LYS A 172 0.10 6.20 0.98
CA LYS A 172 0.02 4.93 1.73
C LYS A 172 -1.27 4.17 1.39
N ARG A 173 -2.41 4.86 1.34
CA ARG A 173 -3.71 4.26 0.99
C ARG A 173 -3.68 3.62 -0.40
N ARG A 174 -3.15 4.35 -1.40
CA ARG A 174 -3.03 3.88 -2.78
C ARG A 174 -2.09 2.68 -2.91
N ILE A 175 -0.93 2.69 -2.24
CA ILE A 175 -0.01 1.54 -2.21
C ILE A 175 -0.70 0.31 -1.62
N LYS A 176 -1.38 0.45 -0.47
CA LYS A 176 -2.10 -0.66 0.15
C LYS A 176 -3.20 -1.21 -0.75
N GLN A 177 -3.94 -0.34 -1.42
CA GLN A 177 -4.98 -0.75 -2.37
C GLN A 177 -4.38 -1.51 -3.56
N ALA A 178 -3.31 -1.00 -4.16
CA ALA A 178 -2.60 -1.65 -5.26
C ALA A 178 -2.04 -3.03 -4.84
N LEU A 179 -1.47 -3.14 -3.64
CA LEU A 179 -0.96 -4.40 -3.11
C LEU A 179 -2.07 -5.43 -2.91
N ARG A 180 -3.22 -5.05 -2.35
CA ARG A 180 -4.37 -5.96 -2.19
C ARG A 180 -4.88 -6.48 -3.53
N LEU A 181 -4.99 -5.61 -4.53
CA LEU A 181 -5.39 -6.04 -5.87
C LEU A 181 -4.34 -6.94 -6.52
N ALA A 182 -3.05 -6.65 -6.32
CA ALA A 182 -1.98 -7.51 -6.81
C ALA A 182 -2.00 -8.89 -6.14
N LEU A 183 -2.21 -8.96 -4.82
CA LEU A 183 -2.38 -10.21 -4.08
C LEU A 183 -3.56 -11.02 -4.63
N GLY A 184 -4.71 -10.38 -4.85
CA GLY A 184 -5.89 -11.03 -5.44
C GLY A 184 -5.63 -11.60 -6.83
N VAL A 185 -4.91 -10.87 -7.69
CA VAL A 185 -4.51 -11.37 -9.03
C VAL A 185 -3.60 -12.60 -8.93
N HIS A 186 -2.82 -12.72 -7.86
CA HIS A 186 -1.94 -13.85 -7.58
C HIS A 186 -2.63 -15.00 -6.81
N GLY A 187 -3.94 -14.89 -6.56
CA GLY A 187 -4.71 -15.91 -5.84
C GLY A 187 -4.50 -15.87 -4.33
N TYR A 188 -4.27 -14.69 -3.75
CA TYR A 188 -4.20 -14.51 -2.30
C TYR A 188 -5.30 -13.57 -1.81
N ASP A 189 -5.71 -13.78 -0.57
CA ASP A 189 -6.53 -12.82 0.14
C ASP A 189 -5.70 -11.58 0.58
N PRO A 190 -6.34 -10.53 1.10
CA PRO A 190 -5.64 -9.35 1.61
C PRO A 190 -4.65 -9.64 2.75
N ASP A 191 -4.79 -10.78 3.45
CA ASP A 191 -4.03 -11.19 4.62
C ASP A 191 -2.89 -12.17 4.26
N GLY A 192 -2.71 -12.48 2.97
CA GLY A 192 -1.65 -13.33 2.43
C GLY A 192 -1.96 -14.83 2.42
N ARG A 193 -3.19 -15.25 2.72
CA ARG A 193 -3.63 -16.65 2.62
C ARG A 193 -3.92 -16.99 1.17
N ARG A 194 -3.51 -18.19 0.74
CA ARG A 194 -3.82 -18.67 -0.61
C ARG A 194 -5.33 -18.91 -0.73
N ILE A 195 -5.95 -18.34 -1.77
CA ILE A 195 -7.31 -18.64 -2.19
C ILE A 195 -7.18 -19.73 -3.25
N VAL A 196 -7.27 -20.98 -2.80
CA VAL A 196 -7.32 -22.14 -3.69
C VAL A 196 -8.73 -22.25 -4.27
N PRO A 197 -8.91 -22.29 -5.60
CA PRO A 197 -10.18 -22.72 -6.18
C PRO A 197 -10.38 -24.21 -5.86
N ASP A 198 -11.60 -24.58 -5.44
CA ASP A 198 -11.94 -25.92 -4.95
C ASP A 198 -11.27 -27.04 -5.77
N GLY A 199 -10.37 -27.80 -5.13
CA GLY A 199 -9.74 -29.00 -5.70
C GLY A 199 -8.28 -28.88 -6.17
N GLU A 200 -7.67 -27.69 -6.18
CA GLU A 200 -6.25 -27.54 -6.55
C GLU A 200 -5.33 -27.43 -5.32
N GLU A 201 -4.68 -28.52 -4.91
CA GLU A 201 -3.62 -28.44 -3.90
C GLU A 201 -2.43 -27.62 -4.43
N SER A 202 -2.29 -26.39 -3.94
CA SER A 202 -1.11 -25.57 -4.22
C SER A 202 0.03 -25.97 -3.28
N ALA A 203 1.25 -26.07 -3.80
CA ALA A 203 2.45 -26.31 -3.00
C ALA A 203 2.75 -25.19 -2.00
N ILE A 204 2.15 -24.01 -2.17
CA ILE A 204 2.29 -22.85 -1.29
C ILE A 204 0.99 -22.69 -0.50
N LYS A 205 1.08 -22.78 0.82
CA LYS A 205 -0.05 -22.60 1.75
C LYS A 205 -0.40 -21.13 1.93
N ASP A 206 0.59 -20.31 2.25
CA ASP A 206 0.43 -18.87 2.47
C ASP A 206 1.72 -18.09 2.22
N LEU A 207 1.56 -16.76 2.10
CA LEU A 207 2.65 -15.79 2.19
C LEU A 207 2.80 -15.38 3.64
N TYR A 208 3.92 -15.79 4.25
CA TYR A 208 4.13 -15.57 5.67
C TYR A 208 5.31 -14.64 5.94
N GLY A 209 5.12 -13.72 6.88
CA GLY A 209 6.15 -12.82 7.37
C GLY A 209 5.77 -11.35 7.22
N THR A 210 6.77 -10.47 7.09
CA THR A 210 6.56 -9.01 7.02
C THR A 210 7.04 -8.41 5.72
N LEU A 211 6.20 -7.62 5.05
CA LEU A 211 6.49 -6.86 3.84
C LEU A 211 6.34 -5.35 4.09
N LYS A 212 7.43 -4.60 3.92
CA LYS A 212 7.45 -3.15 4.14
C LYS A 212 7.74 -2.43 2.83
N ILE A 213 6.83 -1.56 2.42
CA ILE A 213 6.94 -0.75 1.20
C ILE A 213 7.09 0.71 1.62
N THR A 214 8.23 1.31 1.31
CA THR A 214 8.53 2.71 1.62
C THR A 214 8.52 3.52 0.33
N CYS A 215 7.73 4.58 0.29
CA CYS A 215 7.71 5.55 -0.82
C CYS A 215 8.53 6.78 -0.44
N HIS A 216 9.58 7.07 -1.21
CA HIS A 216 10.42 8.24 -0.98
C HIS A 216 9.88 9.54 -1.62
N LYS A 217 8.97 9.43 -2.59
CA LYS A 217 8.38 10.58 -3.31
C LYS A 217 6.86 10.45 -3.42
N SER A 218 6.17 10.75 -2.32
CA SER A 218 4.72 10.55 -2.23
C SER A 218 3.89 11.43 -3.16
N GLN A 219 4.34 12.65 -3.46
CA GLN A 219 3.66 13.53 -4.41
C GLN A 219 3.60 12.92 -5.82
N ASP A 220 4.72 12.36 -6.29
CA ASP A 220 4.79 11.73 -7.62
C ASP A 220 3.92 10.47 -7.69
N LEU A 221 3.91 9.68 -6.61
CA LEU A 221 3.05 8.51 -6.50
C LEU A 221 1.55 8.88 -6.50
N CYS A 222 1.18 9.99 -5.85
CA CYS A 222 -0.19 10.49 -5.87
C CYS A 222 -0.61 11.04 -7.24
N LYS A 223 0.33 11.58 -8.04
CA LYS A 223 0.06 12.05 -9.41
C LYS A 223 0.01 10.90 -10.43
N MET A 224 0.65 9.78 -10.13
CA MET A 224 0.67 8.61 -11.01
C MET A 224 -0.74 8.04 -11.19
N GLU A 225 -1.05 7.54 -12.40
CA GLU A 225 -2.27 6.77 -12.64
C GLU A 225 -2.25 5.45 -11.85
N PHE A 226 -3.40 5.05 -11.29
CA PHE A 226 -3.48 3.85 -10.46
C PHE A 226 -3.13 2.57 -11.24
N ALA A 227 -3.45 2.48 -12.53
CA ALA A 227 -3.06 1.34 -13.37
C ALA A 227 -1.54 1.15 -13.45
N ASN A 228 -0.78 2.24 -13.50
CA ASN A 228 0.69 2.19 -13.53
C ASN A 228 1.25 1.81 -12.16
N LEU A 229 0.66 2.31 -11.07
CA LEU A 229 1.01 1.86 -9.72
C LEU A 229 0.77 0.35 -9.55
N LEU A 230 -0.35 -0.17 -10.05
CA LEU A 230 -0.64 -1.60 -9.99
C LEU A 230 0.38 -2.43 -10.79
N LYS A 231 0.79 -1.97 -11.97
CA LYS A 231 1.87 -2.60 -12.77
C LYS A 231 3.20 -2.63 -12.00
N LEU A 232 3.51 -1.60 -11.21
CA LEU A 232 4.71 -1.56 -10.37
C LEU A 232 4.65 -2.51 -9.18
N VAL A 233 3.46 -2.70 -8.59
CA VAL A 233 3.29 -3.52 -7.38
C VAL A 233 3.19 -5.02 -7.70
N LYS A 234 2.71 -5.41 -8.88
CA LYS A 234 2.63 -6.83 -9.29
C LYS A 234 3.96 -7.59 -9.15
N PRO A 235 5.10 -7.12 -9.69
CA PRO A 235 6.40 -7.77 -9.51
C PRO A 235 6.84 -7.89 -8.04
N ILE A 236 6.37 -7.01 -7.16
CA ILE A 236 6.68 -7.08 -5.73
C ILE A 236 6.04 -8.32 -5.12
N VAL A 237 4.79 -8.63 -5.47
CA VAL A 237 4.10 -9.84 -4.99
C VAL A 237 4.78 -11.09 -5.52
N THR A 238 5.14 -11.13 -6.81
CA THR A 238 5.89 -12.26 -7.40
C THR A 238 7.23 -12.49 -6.69
N ALA A 239 7.97 -11.43 -6.35
CA ALA A 239 9.21 -11.58 -5.61
C ALA A 239 8.98 -11.97 -4.14
N ALA A 240 7.91 -11.47 -3.51
CA ALA A 240 7.53 -11.88 -2.17
C ALA A 240 7.17 -13.38 -2.12
N GLU A 241 6.47 -13.91 -3.13
CA GLU A 241 6.21 -15.36 -3.25
C GLU A 241 7.48 -16.19 -3.26
N LEU A 242 8.51 -15.77 -3.99
CA LEU A 242 9.77 -16.52 -4.06
C LEU A 242 10.53 -16.58 -2.73
N GLU A 243 10.38 -15.54 -1.91
CA GLU A 243 11.16 -15.34 -0.69
C GLU A 243 10.40 -15.66 0.60
N MET A 244 9.07 -15.57 0.60
CA MET A 244 8.20 -15.63 1.78
C MET A 244 7.16 -16.76 1.74
N ARG A 245 7.17 -17.60 0.70
CA ARG A 245 6.30 -18.78 0.63
C ARG A 245 6.54 -19.75 1.79
N ARG A 246 5.44 -20.33 2.28
CA ARG A 246 5.44 -21.47 3.20
C ARG A 246 4.75 -22.67 2.58
N ASP A 247 5.22 -23.85 2.94
CA ASP A 247 4.55 -25.12 2.65
C ASP A 247 3.44 -25.41 3.66
N HIS A 248 2.80 -26.57 3.51
CA HIS A 248 1.74 -27.02 4.42
C HIS A 248 2.23 -27.38 5.83
N ASP A 249 3.52 -27.70 5.96
CA ASP A 249 4.21 -28.02 7.22
C ASP A 249 4.69 -26.77 7.97
N ASP A 250 4.28 -25.57 7.52
CA ASP A 250 4.69 -24.27 8.05
C ASP A 250 6.20 -23.99 7.94
N ASN A 251 6.90 -24.71 7.07
CA ASN A 251 8.30 -24.46 6.75
C ASN A 251 8.42 -23.47 5.60
N HIS A 252 9.44 -22.61 5.67
CA HIS A 252 9.77 -21.75 4.54
C HIS A 252 10.38 -22.59 3.42
N ILE A 253 9.74 -22.57 2.25
CA ILE A 253 10.27 -23.24 1.06
C ILE A 253 11.42 -22.37 0.55
N THR A 254 12.62 -22.60 1.07
CA THR A 254 13.83 -21.91 0.61
C THR A 254 13.97 -22.15 -0.88
N SER A 255 13.79 -21.10 -1.68
CA SER A 255 14.27 -21.09 -3.05
C SER A 255 15.79 -21.27 -2.97
N GLY A 256 16.26 -22.51 -3.07
CA GLY A 256 17.65 -22.88 -2.82
C GLY A 256 18.59 -21.87 -3.43
N SER A 257 19.52 -21.36 -2.62
CA SER A 257 20.43 -20.24 -2.93
C SER A 257 21.42 -20.51 -4.08
N GLY A 258 21.20 -21.56 -4.88
CA GLY A 258 21.98 -21.92 -6.07
C GLY A 258 21.19 -21.94 -7.38
N VAL A 259 19.94 -22.41 -7.41
CA VAL A 259 19.26 -22.76 -8.68
C VAL A 259 18.35 -21.65 -9.21
N ALA A 260 17.73 -20.85 -8.32
CA ALA A 260 16.92 -19.69 -8.75
C ALA A 260 17.77 -18.58 -9.40
N LYS A 261 19.07 -18.50 -9.06
CA LYS A 261 20.03 -17.61 -9.76
C LYS A 261 20.25 -18.01 -11.22
N HIS A 262 20.06 -19.27 -11.58
CA HIS A 262 20.22 -19.74 -12.96
C HIS A 262 18.98 -19.45 -13.81
N ARG A 263 17.77 -19.69 -13.29
CA ARG A 263 16.53 -19.43 -14.05
C ARG A 263 16.21 -17.94 -14.20
N ALA A 264 16.56 -17.10 -13.22
CA ALA A 264 16.47 -15.65 -13.36
C ALA A 264 17.50 -15.06 -14.35
N ARG A 265 18.61 -15.78 -14.61
CA ARG A 265 19.61 -15.44 -15.64
C ARG A 265 19.14 -15.78 -17.06
N GLU A 266 18.30 -16.79 -17.23
CA GLU A 266 17.74 -17.15 -18.54
C GLU A 266 16.65 -16.18 -19.02
N LEU A 267 15.91 -15.55 -18.11
CA LEU A 267 14.87 -14.56 -18.48
C LEU A 267 15.39 -13.12 -18.60
N TYR A 268 16.62 -12.86 -18.19
CA TYR A 268 17.31 -11.57 -18.36
C TYR A 268 18.81 -11.82 -18.57
N PRO A 269 19.34 -11.75 -19.80
CA PRO A 269 20.78 -11.87 -20.00
C PRO A 269 21.46 -10.72 -19.24
N LEU A 270 22.10 -11.06 -18.13
CA LEU A 270 23.01 -10.16 -17.45
C LEU A 270 24.11 -9.82 -18.46
N ARG A 271 24.20 -8.54 -18.81
CA ARG A 271 25.39 -7.98 -19.47
C ARG A 271 26.61 -8.47 -18.70
N GLU A 272 27.53 -9.12 -19.39
CA GLU A 272 28.70 -9.75 -18.78
C GLU A 272 29.41 -8.77 -17.84
N PRO A 273 29.90 -9.23 -16.67
CA PRO A 273 30.74 -8.40 -15.83
C PRO A 273 31.94 -7.95 -16.66
N ARG A 274 32.09 -6.64 -16.86
CA ARG A 274 33.29 -6.05 -17.44
C ARG A 274 34.48 -6.59 -16.64
N LYS A 275 35.40 -7.26 -17.34
CA LYS A 275 36.64 -7.76 -16.78
C LYS A 275 37.35 -6.59 -16.10
N LEU A 276 37.54 -6.70 -14.78
CA LEU A 276 38.42 -5.82 -14.01
C LEU A 276 39.83 -5.99 -14.60
N GLY A 277 40.30 -5.03 -15.39
CA GLY A 277 41.63 -5.11 -15.98
C GLY A 277 41.91 -4.20 -17.18
N GLU A 278 40.89 -3.59 -17.81
CA GLU A 278 41.18 -2.64 -18.91
C GLU A 278 41.55 -1.25 -18.37
N PRO A 279 42.77 -0.74 -18.66
CA PRO A 279 43.22 0.57 -18.23
C PRO A 279 42.35 1.64 -18.90
N THR A 280 41.74 2.48 -18.08
CA THR A 280 40.91 3.59 -18.55
C THR A 280 41.83 4.63 -19.19
N GLN A 281 41.81 4.73 -20.52
CA GLN A 281 42.47 5.79 -21.25
C GLN A 281 41.88 7.14 -20.79
N TRP A 282 42.66 7.88 -20.00
CA TRP A 282 42.38 9.26 -19.63
C TRP A 282 42.31 10.12 -20.89
N ARG A 283 41.11 10.60 -21.25
CA ARG A 283 40.96 11.74 -22.17
C ARG A 283 41.07 13.03 -21.35
N GLY A 284 42.05 13.85 -21.72
CA GLY A 284 42.38 15.14 -21.12
C GLY A 284 41.28 16.22 -21.25
N PRO A 285 41.61 17.46 -20.86
CA PRO A 285 40.64 18.48 -20.47
C PRO A 285 39.93 19.06 -21.70
N ARG A 286 38.60 19.05 -21.69
CA ARG A 286 37.81 19.82 -22.66
C ARG A 286 37.79 21.29 -22.25
N LYS A 287 38.36 22.08 -23.15
CA LYS A 287 38.30 23.54 -23.23
C LYS A 287 36.86 24.05 -23.13
N SER A 288 36.76 25.21 -22.47
CA SER A 288 35.74 26.26 -22.55
C SER A 288 34.72 26.12 -23.69
N LEU A 289 33.44 26.08 -23.33
CA LEU A 289 32.35 26.46 -24.24
C LEU A 289 31.60 27.63 -23.62
N ASP A 290 31.51 28.67 -24.44
CA ASP A 290 31.09 30.02 -24.13
C ASP A 290 29.62 30.16 -23.74
N LEU A 291 29.40 31.24 -22.97
CA LEU A 291 28.23 32.09 -22.91
C LEU A 291 26.96 31.58 -23.61
N TRP A 292 25.99 31.17 -22.79
CA TRP A 292 24.59 31.16 -23.19
C TRP A 292 23.99 32.55 -22.93
N ARG A 293 23.68 33.26 -24.02
CA ARG A 293 23.10 34.61 -24.06
C ARG A 293 21.56 34.51 -24.02
N PRO A 294 20.84 35.19 -23.10
CA PRO A 294 19.39 35.12 -23.05
C PRO A 294 18.76 36.35 -23.71
N GLU A 295 18.54 36.34 -25.02
CA GLU A 295 17.87 37.45 -25.74
C GLU A 295 16.68 37.03 -26.62
N GLU A 296 16.36 35.74 -26.79
CA GLU A 296 15.26 35.32 -27.69
C GLU A 296 14.01 34.75 -27.00
N ALA A 297 13.96 34.70 -25.66
CA ALA A 297 12.79 34.20 -24.92
C ALA A 297 11.69 35.26 -24.67
N ARG A 298 11.62 36.34 -25.46
CA ARG A 298 10.63 37.44 -25.31
C ARG A 298 9.50 37.47 -26.35
N LYS A 299 9.34 36.46 -27.21
CA LYS A 299 8.30 36.45 -28.26
C LYS A 299 7.14 35.44 -28.10
N SER A 300 6.87 34.92 -26.91
CA SER A 300 5.74 33.97 -26.73
C SER A 300 4.94 34.15 -25.44
N LEU A 301 4.75 35.40 -25.01
CA LEU A 301 3.71 35.76 -24.04
C LEU A 301 2.65 36.59 -24.77
N GLU A 302 1.76 35.91 -25.49
CA GLU A 302 0.47 36.51 -25.82
C GLU A 302 -0.30 36.73 -24.51
N PRO A 303 -0.89 37.91 -24.29
CA PRO A 303 -1.74 38.15 -23.14
C PRO A 303 -2.99 37.28 -23.24
N GLN A 304 -3.14 36.33 -22.32
CA GLN A 304 -4.42 35.65 -22.13
C GLN A 304 -5.49 36.71 -21.83
N LYS A 305 -6.54 36.73 -22.66
CA LYS A 305 -7.70 37.61 -22.51
C LYS A 305 -8.30 37.42 -21.11
N PRO A 306 -8.75 38.51 -20.45
CA PRO A 306 -9.36 38.42 -19.14
C PRO A 306 -10.59 37.51 -19.17
N TYR A 307 -10.59 36.54 -18.26
CA TYR A 307 -11.71 35.62 -18.03
C TYR A 307 -12.97 36.44 -17.72
N LYS A 308 -13.96 36.40 -18.62
CA LYS A 308 -15.27 36.99 -18.39
C LYS A 308 -16.05 36.06 -17.44
N PRO A 309 -16.48 36.51 -16.25
CA PRO A 309 -17.34 35.71 -15.41
C PRO A 309 -18.67 35.46 -16.13
N ARG A 310 -19.02 34.18 -16.25
CA ARG A 310 -20.29 33.72 -16.81
C ARG A 310 -21.39 34.14 -15.83
N LYS A 311 -22.25 35.09 -16.23
CA LYS A 311 -23.45 35.46 -15.47
C LYS A 311 -24.27 34.20 -15.24
N ALA A 312 -24.37 33.76 -13.99
CA ALA A 312 -25.34 32.76 -13.59
C ALA A 312 -26.73 33.39 -13.73
N ALA A 313 -27.53 32.84 -14.64
CA ALA A 313 -28.95 33.14 -14.70
C ALA A 313 -29.59 32.55 -13.44
N TYR A 314 -29.82 33.40 -12.44
CA TYR A 314 -30.77 33.10 -11.38
C TYR A 314 -32.16 33.18 -12.01
N GLY A 315 -32.75 32.00 -12.26
CA GLY A 315 -34.17 31.90 -12.54
C GLY A 315 -34.95 32.27 -11.28
N SER A 316 -35.60 33.43 -11.34
CA SER A 316 -36.63 33.86 -10.41
C SER A 316 -37.80 32.88 -10.51
N HIS A 317 -37.88 31.93 -9.58
CA HIS A 317 -39.13 31.22 -9.33
C HIS A 317 -40.05 32.14 -8.53
N GLU A 318 -41.14 32.54 -9.16
CA GLU A 318 -42.26 33.23 -8.56
C GLU A 318 -42.78 32.45 -7.34
N VAL A 319 -42.79 33.11 -6.18
CA VAL A 319 -43.47 32.63 -5.00
C VAL A 319 -44.95 32.97 -5.17
N SER A 320 -45.72 32.00 -5.66
CA SER A 320 -47.18 32.05 -5.67
C SER A 320 -47.69 32.00 -4.23
N SER A 321 -48.34 33.08 -3.82
CA SER A 321 -49.05 33.26 -2.57
C SER A 321 -50.22 32.28 -2.47
N PHE A 322 -50.10 31.25 -1.62
CA PHE A 322 -51.22 30.43 -1.19
C PHE A 322 -51.98 31.13 -0.05
N GLN A 323 -53.18 31.62 -0.35
CA GLN A 323 -54.19 31.99 0.63
C GLN A 323 -54.72 30.73 1.33
N GLN A 324 -54.74 30.72 2.66
CA GLN A 324 -55.51 29.76 3.46
C GLN A 324 -56.92 30.33 3.71
N PRO A 325 -58.00 29.56 3.49
CA PRO A 325 -59.32 29.91 4.01
C PRO A 325 -59.46 29.47 5.47
N ILE A 326 -60.24 30.28 6.19
CA ILE A 326 -60.65 30.16 7.60
C ILE A 326 -61.52 28.92 7.82
#